data_AF-A0A2W0GW24-F1
#
_entry.id   AF-A0A2W0GW24-F1
#
_cell.length_a   1.000
_cell.length_b   1.000
_cell.length_c   1.000
_cell.angle_alpha   90.00
_cell.angle_beta   90.00
_cell.angle_gamma   90.00
#
_symmetry.space_group_name_H-M   'P 1'
#
loop_
_entity.id
_entity.type
_entity.pdbx_description
1 polymer ?
#
loop_
_entity_poly.entity_id
_entity_poly.type
_entity_poly.pdbx_seq_one_letter_code
_entity_poly.pdbx_strand_id
1 'polypeptide(L)' 'MATYRQIADDVKSRTGKTVKTCCIAHVKSLHGLTRRISPNRINPESRVYPCPEEWVAEIEQSLRNLGEL' A
#
# COMPACT_ATOMS: atom_id res chain seq x y z
N MET A 1 2.90 -4.13 -12.94
CA MET A 1 3.08 -4.33 -11.49
C MET A 1 4.02 -3.27 -10.94
N ALA A 2 3.47 -2.14 -10.55
CA ALA A 2 4.20 -1.10 -9.85
C ALA A 2 4.90 -1.67 -8.60
N THR A 3 6.18 -1.38 -8.48
CA THR A 3 6.97 -1.74 -7.31
C THR A 3 6.55 -0.91 -6.10
N TYR A 4 6.80 -1.42 -4.90
CA TYR A 4 6.55 -0.64 -3.68
C TYR A 4 7.33 0.68 -3.65
N ARG A 5 8.50 0.71 -4.29
CA ARG A 5 9.31 1.93 -4.38
C ARG A 5 8.64 2.98 -5.27
N GLN A 6 8.15 2.59 -6.46
CA GLN A 6 7.43 3.50 -7.35
C GLN A 6 6.19 4.11 -6.69
N ILE A 7 5.42 3.29 -5.96
CA ILE A 7 4.25 3.77 -5.23
C ILE A 7 4.67 4.75 -4.12
N ALA A 8 5.71 4.44 -3.36
CA ALA A 8 6.20 5.33 -2.31
C ALA A 8 6.75 6.66 -2.86
N ASP A 9 7.46 6.62 -3.99
CA ASP A 9 8.01 7.80 -4.65
C ASP A 9 6.90 8.68 -5.25
N ASP A 10 5.84 8.08 -5.82
CA ASP A 10 4.67 8.81 -6.34
C ASP A 10 3.84 9.46 -5.21
N VAL A 11 3.61 8.76 -4.10
CA VAL A 11 2.96 9.40 -2.93
C VAL A 11 3.82 10.54 -2.38
N LYS A 12 5.14 10.35 -2.32
CA LYS A 12 6.08 11.38 -1.83
C LYS A 12 6.13 12.60 -2.74
N SER A 13 6.08 12.43 -4.06
CA SER A 13 6.10 13.54 -5.00
C SER A 13 4.87 14.44 -4.85
N ARG A 14 3.71 13.86 -4.50
CA ARG A 14 2.45 14.61 -4.31
C ARG A 14 2.27 15.20 -2.91
N THR A 15 2.61 14.43 -1.88
CA THR A 15 2.33 14.81 -0.47
C THR A 15 3.55 15.36 0.27
N GLY A 16 4.75 15.23 -0.30
CA GLY A 16 6.03 15.52 0.35
C GLY A 16 6.44 14.51 1.43
N LYS A 17 5.63 13.48 1.69
CA LYS A 17 5.81 12.53 2.79
C LYS A 17 5.95 11.10 2.26
N THR A 18 6.69 10.26 3.00
CA THR A 18 6.98 8.88 2.57
C THR A 18 6.06 7.88 3.28
N VAL A 19 5.31 7.10 2.51
CA VAL A 19 4.49 5.99 3.03
C VAL A 19 5.33 4.76 3.37
N LYS A 20 4.93 4.05 4.44
CA LYS A 20 5.54 2.77 4.78
C LYS A 20 5.06 1.67 3.81
N THR A 21 5.94 0.73 3.49
CA THR A 21 5.61 -0.41 2.62
C THR A 21 4.50 -1.31 3.18
N CYS A 22 4.34 -1.38 4.50
CA CYS A 22 3.23 -2.11 5.15
C CYS A 22 1.85 -1.51 4.82
N CYS A 23 1.76 -0.19 4.65
CA CYS A 23 0.56 0.49 4.18
C CYS A 23 0.28 0.17 2.72
N ILE A 24 1.31 0.16 1.86
CA ILE A 24 1.13 -0.17 0.44
C ILE A 24 0.64 -1.60 0.27
N ALA A 25 1.23 -2.54 1.02
CA ALA A 25 0.76 -3.92 1.08
C ALA A 25 -0.66 -4.04 1.66
N HIS A 26 -1.08 -3.09 2.52
CA HIS A 26 -2.47 -3.01 2.99
C HIS A 26 -3.44 -2.70 1.87
N VAL A 27 -3.22 -1.58 1.19
CA VAL A 27 -4.10 -1.12 0.11
C VAL A 27 -4.14 -2.14 -1.03
N LYS A 28 -2.98 -2.68 -1.43
CA LYS A 28 -2.94 -3.77 -2.42
C LYS A 28 -3.74 -5.00 -1.97
N SER A 29 -3.76 -5.33 -0.67
CA SER A 29 -4.53 -6.45 -0.15
C SER A 29 -6.04 -6.16 -0.12
N LEU A 30 -6.45 -4.91 0.11
CA LEU A 30 -7.86 -4.50 0.06
C LEU A 30 -8.44 -4.67 -1.34
N HIS A 31 -7.64 -4.40 -2.38
CA HIS A 31 -8.02 -4.53 -3.78
C HIS A 31 -7.71 -5.90 -4.40
N GLY A 32 -7.33 -6.91 -3.60
CA GLY A 32 -7.02 -8.25 -4.10
C GLY A 32 -5.74 -8.34 -4.96
N LEU A 33 -4.92 -7.29 -4.97
CA LEU A 33 -3.68 -7.20 -5.76
C LEU A 33 -2.49 -7.93 -5.09
N THR A 34 -2.67 -8.46 -3.87
CA THR A 34 -1.65 -9.28 -3.19
C THR A 34 -1.78 -10.75 -3.55
N ARG A 35 -0.74 -11.32 -4.15
CA ARG A 35 -0.72 -12.72 -4.61
C ARG A 35 -0.39 -13.75 -3.53
N ARG A 36 0.21 -13.33 -2.41
CA ARG A 36 0.66 -14.23 -1.33
C ARG A 36 0.50 -13.57 0.03
N ILE A 37 0.10 -14.37 1.02
CA ILE A 37 0.15 -13.99 2.43
C ILE A 37 1.60 -14.14 2.90
N SER A 38 2.09 -13.20 3.71
CA SER A 38 3.44 -13.30 4.29
C SER A 38 3.52 -14.54 5.20
N PRO A 39 4.56 -15.38 5.09
CA PRO A 39 4.71 -16.56 5.96
C PRO A 39 4.88 -16.20 7.44
N ASN A 40 5.36 -14.98 7.73
CA ASN A 40 5.51 -14.46 9.09
C ASN A 40 4.22 -13.84 9.65
N ARG A 41 3.08 -14.04 8.96
CA ARG A 41 1.80 -13.48 9.39
C ARG A 41 1.17 -14.37 10.46
N ILE A 42 1.17 -13.87 11.70
CA ILE A 42 0.61 -14.57 12.86
C ILE A 42 -0.93 -14.63 12.80
N ASN A 43 -1.57 -13.55 12.35
CA ASN A 43 -3.03 -13.49 12.19
C ASN A 43 -3.38 -12.85 10.82
N PRO A 44 -4.17 -13.53 9.96
CA PRO A 44 -4.59 -13.00 8.66
C PRO A 44 -5.64 -11.89 8.75
N GLU A 45 -6.40 -11.83 9.85
CA GLU A 45 -7.48 -10.85 10.03
C GLU A 45 -7.01 -9.62 10.81
N SER A 46 -6.00 -9.77 11.67
CA SER A 46 -5.47 -8.66 12.45
C SER A 46 -4.23 -8.03 11.81
N ARG A 47 -4.12 -6.70 11.89
CA ARG A 47 -2.92 -5.94 11.50
C ARG A 47 -2.37 -5.22 12.72
N VAL A 48 -1.09 -5.44 12.99
CA VAL A 48 -0.37 -4.82 14.12
C VAL A 48 -0.29 -3.30 14.00
N TYR A 49 -0.20 -2.78 12.77
CA TYR A 49 -0.17 -1.36 12.49
C TYR A 49 -1.30 -1.01 11.51
N PRO A 50 -2.42 -0.46 11.98
CA PRO A 50 -3.44 0.08 11.09
C PRO A 50 -2.83 1.25 10.29
N CYS A 51 -3.07 1.26 8.99
CA CYS A 51 -2.63 2.39 8.18
C CYS A 51 -3.64 3.53 8.35
N PRO A 52 -3.20 4.77 8.64
CA PRO A 52 -4.11 5.92 8.66
C PRO A 52 -4.84 6.05 7.33
N GLU A 53 -6.13 6.43 7.38
CA GLU A 53 -6.99 6.54 6.19
C GLU A 53 -6.43 7.52 5.15
N GLU A 54 -5.73 8.58 5.59
CA GLU A 54 -5.05 9.53 4.70
C GLU A 54 -4.10 8.83 3.72
N TRP A 55 -3.35 7.83 4.22
CA TRP A 55 -2.39 7.10 3.41
C TRP A 55 -3.05 6.07 2.50
N VAL A 56 -4.21 5.55 2.90
CA VAL A 56 -4.99 4.64 2.07
C VAL A 56 -5.42 5.38 0.80
N ALA A 57 -6.02 6.57 0.95
CA ALA A 57 -6.45 7.38 -0.17
C ALA A 57 -5.28 7.76 -1.11
N GLU A 58 -4.14 8.17 -0.55
CA GLU A 58 -2.96 8.53 -1.34
C GLU A 58 -2.37 7.32 -2.09
N ILE A 59 -2.29 6.17 -1.44
CA ILE A 59 -1.78 4.96 -2.09
C ILE A 59 -2.75 4.50 -3.18
N GLU A 60 -4.06 4.56 -2.97
CA GLU A 60 -5.05 4.26 -4.01
C GLU A 60 -4.89 5.16 -5.23
N GLN A 61 -4.72 6.47 -5.01
CA GLN A 61 -4.48 7.41 -6.10
C GLN A 61 -3.17 7.07 -6.85
N SER A 62 -2.11 6.68 -6.14
CA SER A 62 -0.87 6.23 -6.77
C SER A 62 -1.05 4.92 -7.56
N LEU A 63 -1.84 3.98 -7.06
CA LEU A 63 -2.15 2.74 -7.78
C LEU A 63 -2.90 3.03 -9.08
N ARG A 64 -3.86 3.97 -9.06
CA ARG A 64 -4.58 4.43 -10.27
C ARG A 64 -3.64 5.11 -11.27
N ASN A 65 -2.79 6.02 -10.80
CA ASN A 65 -1.81 6.72 -11.65
C ASN A 65 -0.85 5.74 -12.34
N LEU A 66 -0.50 4.66 -11.65
CA LEU A 66 0.42 3.63 -12.14
C LEU A 66 -0.30 2.51 -12.93
N GLY A 67 -1.63 2.59 -13.10
CA GLY A 67 -2.43 1.63 -13.86
C GLY A 67 -2.56 0.25 -13.21
N GLU A 68 -2.45 0.16 -11.89
CA GLU A 68 -2.63 -1.09 -11.13
C GLU A 68 -4.08 -1.30 -10.64
N LEU A 69 -4.88 -0.23 -10.68
CA LEU A 69 -6.24 -0.14 -10.14
C LEU A 69 -7.08 0.70 -11.10
#